data_AF-Q39N70-F1
#
_entry.id   AF-Q39N70-F1
#
_cell.length_a   1.000
_cell.length_b   1.000
_cell.length_c   1.000
_cell.angle_alpha   90.00
_cell.angle_beta   90.00
_cell.angle_gamma   90.00
#
_symmetry.space_group_name_H-M   'P 1'
#
loop_
_entity.id
_entity.type
_entity.pdbx_description
1 polymer ?
#
loop_
_entity_poly.entity_id
_entity_poly.type
_entity_poly.pdbx_seq_one_letter_code
_entity_poly.pdbx_strand_id
1 'polypeptide(L)'
;MVRGNAASFLSFRRESAMKCLPRAIFAALAFTVAQAALAQVPGTVQLEDMTWTELRDSIRAGKTTILIPIGATEQSGPYVALGKHNARVRVLSERIAEGLGNAIVAPVIAYVPEGGYAPPTSHMRFPGTITVPDDVFEKTLESAANSFRVHGFTNIVFLGDHGGYQNDIKQSVARLNKSWAGTGARAFVPSAYYGTSSDGYDQILREHGVPAADIGTHAGLADTSLLLAVEPRMVRVDKLRNAAKPGAVDGVYGGDPRHASVELGRLGTDAIVSRTVDAIRKEIAGR
;
A
#
# COMPACT_ATOMS: atom_id res chain seq x y z
N MET A 1 22.89 -83.99 -35.51
CA MET A 1 21.68 -84.63 -34.93
C MET A 1 20.67 -83.50 -34.73
N VAL A 2 19.52 -83.35 -35.40
CA VAL A 2 18.67 -84.11 -36.32
C VAL A 2 17.78 -83.07 -37.04
N ARG A 3 17.54 -83.26 -38.36
CA ARG A 3 16.37 -82.94 -39.23
C ARG A 3 15.57 -81.64 -38.98
N GLY A 4 15.10 -80.85 -39.95
CA GLY A 4 14.89 -81.02 -41.40
C GLY A 4 13.54 -80.38 -41.80
N ASN A 5 13.51 -79.70 -42.96
CA ASN A 5 12.36 -79.33 -43.82
C ASN A 5 11.27 -78.35 -43.33
N ALA A 6 11.02 -77.28 -44.10
CA ALA A 6 10.01 -77.24 -45.17
C ALA A 6 9.89 -75.83 -45.80
N ALA A 7 9.72 -75.79 -47.12
CA ALA A 7 9.48 -74.60 -47.93
C ALA A 7 8.04 -74.08 -47.79
N SER A 8 7.78 -72.81 -48.17
CA SER A 8 6.67 -72.41 -49.07
C SER A 8 6.33 -70.90 -49.02
N PHE A 9 6.33 -70.30 -50.22
CA PHE A 9 5.43 -69.27 -50.78
C PHE A 9 5.35 -67.83 -50.24
N LEU A 10 5.59 -66.91 -51.18
CA LEU A 10 5.21 -65.50 -51.19
C LEU A 10 3.69 -65.31 -51.18
N SER A 11 3.21 -64.33 -50.41
CA SER A 11 1.93 -63.66 -50.62
C SER A 11 2.05 -62.18 -50.24
N PHE A 12 1.59 -61.33 -51.13
CA PHE A 12 1.65 -59.86 -51.09
C PHE A 12 0.58 -59.31 -50.14
N ARG A 13 0.94 -58.40 -49.23
CA ARG A 13 -0.01 -57.46 -48.61
C ARG A 13 0.53 -56.03 -48.70
N ARG A 14 -0.25 -55.18 -49.37
CA ARG A 14 -0.15 -53.71 -49.32
C ARG A 14 -0.56 -53.27 -47.90
N GLU A 15 0.30 -52.52 -47.22
CA GLU A 15 -0.10 -51.71 -46.07
C GLU A 15 0.00 -50.22 -46.42
N SER A 16 -1.06 -49.52 -46.08
CA SER A 16 -1.32 -48.11 -46.35
C SER A 16 -0.52 -47.25 -45.38
N ALA A 17 0.29 -46.31 -45.88
CA ALA A 17 0.99 -45.33 -45.07
C ALA A 17 -0.01 -44.33 -44.46
N MET A 18 -0.45 -44.59 -43.22
CA MET A 18 -1.08 -43.59 -42.37
C MET A 18 -0.08 -42.47 -42.09
N LYS A 19 -0.34 -41.29 -42.67
CA LYS A 19 0.38 -40.04 -42.38
C LYS A 19 0.18 -39.70 -40.90
N CYS A 20 1.19 -39.99 -40.08
CA CYS A 20 1.34 -39.36 -38.77
C CYS A 20 1.60 -37.87 -38.96
N LEU A 21 0.53 -37.07 -38.95
CA LEU A 21 0.65 -35.64 -38.70
C LEU A 21 1.20 -35.47 -37.27
N PRO A 22 2.33 -34.79 -37.06
CA PRO A 22 3.07 -34.90 -35.81
C PRO A 22 2.37 -34.10 -34.70
N ARG A 23 2.22 -34.74 -33.54
CA ARG A 23 1.75 -34.22 -32.24
C ARG A 23 2.36 -32.86 -31.81
N ALA A 24 3.43 -32.41 -32.47
CA ALA A 24 4.10 -31.14 -32.23
C ALA A 24 3.22 -29.90 -32.50
N ILE A 25 2.28 -29.96 -33.45
CA ILE A 25 1.41 -28.80 -33.77
C ILE A 25 0.38 -28.57 -32.66
N PHE A 26 -0.13 -29.63 -32.02
CA PHE A 26 -1.07 -29.52 -30.90
C PHE A 26 -0.40 -29.00 -29.62
N ALA A 27 0.86 -29.35 -29.37
CA ALA A 27 1.61 -28.85 -28.22
C ALA A 27 1.91 -27.34 -28.35
N ALA A 28 2.22 -26.86 -29.56
CA ALA A 28 2.46 -25.44 -29.82
C ALA A 28 1.19 -24.58 -29.69
N LEU A 29 0.03 -25.09 -30.14
CA LEU A 29 -1.27 -24.40 -29.94
C LEU A 29 -1.71 -24.38 -28.46
N ALA A 30 -1.44 -25.46 -27.70
CA ALA A 30 -1.75 -25.48 -26.28
C ALA A 30 -0.88 -24.50 -25.47
N PHE A 31 0.38 -24.28 -25.88
CA PHE A 31 1.29 -23.34 -25.23
C PHE A 31 0.92 -21.87 -25.49
N THR A 32 0.44 -21.53 -26.68
CA THR A 32 0.00 -20.15 -27.02
C THR A 32 -1.34 -19.78 -26.37
N VAL A 33 -2.28 -20.72 -26.25
CA VAL A 33 -3.55 -20.51 -25.54
C VAL A 33 -3.31 -20.35 -24.02
N ALA A 34 -2.34 -21.07 -23.45
CA ALA A 34 -1.97 -20.93 -22.04
C ALA A 34 -1.33 -19.57 -21.72
N GLN A 35 -0.56 -18.97 -22.64
CA GLN A 35 -0.02 -17.62 -22.48
C GLN A 35 -1.09 -16.52 -22.60
N ALA A 36 -2.08 -16.68 -23.49
CA ALA A 36 -3.21 -15.77 -23.58
C ALA A 36 -4.12 -15.83 -22.34
N ALA A 37 -4.21 -16.99 -21.68
CA ALA A 37 -4.90 -17.15 -20.40
C ALA A 37 -4.16 -16.54 -19.20
N LEU A 38 -2.89 -16.15 -19.34
CA LEU A 38 -2.13 -15.39 -18.34
C LEU A 38 -2.22 -13.87 -18.56
N ALA A 39 -2.84 -13.41 -19.65
CA ALA A 39 -3.25 -12.01 -19.86
C ALA A 39 -4.57 -11.71 -19.13
N GLN A 40 -4.67 -12.13 -17.86
CA GLN A 40 -5.79 -11.78 -17.01
C GLN A 40 -5.52 -10.43 -16.35
N VAL A 41 -6.57 -9.62 -16.22
CA VAL A 41 -6.55 -8.37 -15.45
C VAL A 41 -5.95 -8.68 -14.07
N PRO A 42 -4.88 -8.00 -13.65
CA PRO A 42 -4.29 -8.26 -12.34
C PRO A 42 -5.36 -8.10 -11.26
N GLY A 43 -5.42 -9.06 -10.33
CA GLY A 43 -6.26 -8.96 -9.13
C GLY A 43 -5.68 -7.97 -8.12
N THR A 44 -5.34 -6.76 -8.58
CA THR A 44 -4.71 -5.70 -7.80
C THR A 44 -5.68 -4.55 -7.52
N VAL A 45 -5.47 -3.87 -6.41
CA VAL A 45 -6.10 -2.56 -6.13
C VAL A 45 -5.13 -1.41 -6.38
N GLN A 46 -3.88 -1.67 -6.73
CA GLN A 46 -2.86 -0.65 -6.97
C GLN A 46 -3.00 -0.07 -8.37
N LEU A 47 -3.21 1.24 -8.47
CA LEU A 47 -3.37 1.93 -9.74
C LEU A 47 -2.14 1.77 -10.65
N GLU A 48 -0.94 1.78 -10.07
CA GLU A 48 0.33 1.72 -10.82
C GLU A 48 0.59 0.36 -11.50
N ASP A 49 -0.15 -0.67 -11.09
CA ASP A 49 -0.10 -2.02 -11.67
C ASP A 49 -1.19 -2.25 -12.74
N MET A 50 -2.04 -1.25 -13.00
CA MET A 50 -3.15 -1.35 -13.96
C MET A 50 -2.84 -0.60 -15.25
N THR A 51 -3.25 -1.18 -16.38
CA THR A 51 -3.43 -0.42 -17.60
C THR A 51 -4.62 0.53 -17.47
N TRP A 52 -4.62 1.64 -18.21
CA TRP A 52 -5.74 2.60 -18.16
C TRP A 52 -7.09 1.97 -18.57
N THR A 53 -7.08 0.94 -19.42
CA THR A 53 -8.28 0.21 -19.83
C THR A 53 -8.84 -0.66 -18.70
N GLU A 54 -7.98 -1.31 -17.92
CA GLU A 54 -8.40 -2.11 -16.75
C GLU A 54 -8.98 -1.21 -15.65
N LEU A 55 -8.40 -0.03 -15.43
CA LEU A 55 -8.95 0.97 -14.54
C LEU A 55 -10.35 1.42 -14.99
N ARG A 56 -10.49 1.80 -16.28
CA ARG A 56 -11.77 2.20 -16.87
C ARG A 56 -12.84 1.14 -16.64
N ASP A 57 -12.50 -0.12 -16.93
CA ASP A 57 -13.44 -1.23 -16.83
C ASP A 57 -13.77 -1.56 -15.37
N SER A 58 -12.82 -1.39 -14.45
CA SER A 58 -13.05 -1.50 -13.00
C SER A 58 -13.99 -0.42 -12.46
N ILE A 59 -13.84 0.83 -12.91
CA ILE A 59 -14.75 1.93 -12.56
C ILE A 59 -16.18 1.62 -13.06
N ARG A 60 -16.31 1.14 -14.31
CA ARG A 60 -17.60 0.70 -14.88
C ARG A 60 -18.21 -0.48 -14.11
N ALA A 61 -17.38 -1.36 -13.57
CA ALA A 61 -17.78 -2.48 -12.73
C ALA A 61 -18.08 -2.10 -11.27
N GLY A 62 -18.00 -0.81 -10.91
CA GLY A 62 -18.43 -0.31 -9.60
C GLY A 62 -17.31 0.06 -8.62
N LYS A 63 -16.04 0.07 -9.05
CA LYS A 63 -14.95 0.68 -8.26
C LYS A 63 -15.09 2.21 -8.27
N THR A 64 -15.85 2.75 -7.31
CA THR A 64 -16.23 4.18 -7.26
C THR A 64 -15.39 5.01 -6.30
N THR A 65 -14.49 4.37 -5.55
CA THR A 65 -13.64 4.99 -4.53
C THR A 65 -12.17 4.94 -4.93
N ILE A 66 -11.45 6.04 -4.76
CA ILE A 66 -9.98 6.10 -4.86
C ILE A 66 -9.42 6.49 -3.50
N LEU A 67 -8.43 5.75 -3.01
CA LEU A 67 -7.64 6.08 -1.84
C LEU A 67 -6.35 6.78 -2.32
N ILE A 68 -6.07 7.97 -1.80
CA ILE A 68 -4.84 8.72 -2.03
C ILE A 68 -3.98 8.58 -0.77
N PRO A 69 -3.03 7.64 -0.75
CA PRO A 69 -2.10 7.48 0.36
C PRO A 69 -1.07 8.61 0.36
N ILE A 70 -0.84 9.20 1.53
CA ILE A 70 0.13 10.27 1.75
C ILE A 70 1.11 9.77 2.81
N GLY A 71 2.38 9.67 2.42
CA GLY A 71 3.47 9.21 3.27
C GLY A 71 4.35 10.37 3.72
N ALA A 72 5.65 10.15 3.70
CA ALA A 72 6.71 11.11 4.01
C ALA A 72 8.09 10.46 3.82
N THR A 73 9.11 11.29 3.63
CA THR A 73 10.52 10.88 3.75
C THR A 73 11.18 11.72 4.84
N GLU A 74 11.38 11.13 6.01
CA GLU A 74 11.85 11.84 7.19
C GLU A 74 12.66 10.98 8.15
N GLN A 75 13.46 11.65 8.98
CA GLN A 75 14.24 11.01 10.03
C GLN A 75 13.34 10.24 11.02
N SER A 76 13.79 9.07 11.45
CA SER A 76 13.04 8.22 12.38
C SER A 76 13.96 7.52 13.38
N GLY A 77 14.87 8.30 13.96
CA GLY A 77 15.95 7.73 14.75
C GLY A 77 16.99 6.98 13.89
N PRO A 78 17.98 6.36 14.54
CA PRO A 78 19.13 5.76 13.85
C PRO A 78 18.86 4.35 13.30
N TYR A 79 17.71 3.75 13.62
CA TYR A 79 17.43 2.33 13.32
C TYR A 79 16.31 2.11 12.31
N VAL A 80 15.58 3.15 11.92
CA VAL A 80 14.45 3.06 10.98
C VAL A 80 14.81 3.80 9.69
N ALA A 81 14.52 3.19 8.54
CA ALA A 81 14.76 3.78 7.25
C ALA A 81 13.83 5.00 6.98
N LEU A 82 14.34 5.99 6.24
CA LEU A 82 13.70 7.30 6.02
C LEU A 82 12.29 7.25 5.41
N GLY A 83 12.00 6.22 4.62
CA GLY A 83 10.72 6.08 3.90
C GLY A 83 9.62 5.38 4.70
N LYS A 84 9.69 5.32 6.04
CA LYS A 84 8.78 4.50 6.86
C LYS A 84 7.31 4.77 6.57
N HIS A 85 6.95 6.04 6.43
CA HIS A 85 5.58 6.47 6.18
C HIS A 85 5.07 5.98 4.83
N ASN A 86 5.91 6.09 3.78
CA ASN A 86 5.56 5.61 2.45
C ASN A 86 5.29 4.10 2.44
N ALA A 87 6.13 3.31 3.11
CA ALA A 87 5.96 1.86 3.16
C ALA A 87 4.70 1.46 3.93
N ARG A 88 4.46 2.10 5.09
CA ARG A 88 3.31 1.82 5.93
C ARG A 88 1.99 2.20 5.25
N VAL A 89 1.86 3.44 4.77
CA VAL A 89 0.62 3.89 4.14
C VAL A 89 0.28 3.08 2.89
N ARG A 90 1.29 2.65 2.12
CA ARG A 90 1.09 1.77 0.95
C ARG A 90 0.41 0.46 1.36
N VAL A 91 0.98 -0.27 2.33
CA VAL A 91 0.44 -1.56 2.79
C VAL A 91 -0.93 -1.39 3.45
N LEU A 92 -1.12 -0.36 4.27
CA LEU A 92 -2.39 -0.15 4.97
C LEU A 92 -3.50 0.27 3.99
N SER A 93 -3.20 1.13 3.02
CA SER A 93 -4.16 1.56 2.00
C SER A 93 -4.62 0.40 1.10
N GLU A 94 -3.73 -0.53 0.77
CA GLU A 94 -4.07 -1.77 0.04
C GLU A 94 -5.08 -2.60 0.82
N ARG A 95 -4.77 -2.93 2.09
CA ARG A 95 -5.67 -3.68 2.97
C ARG A 95 -7.02 -2.99 3.17
N ILE A 96 -7.04 -1.66 3.26
CA ILE A 96 -8.27 -0.87 3.35
C ILE A 96 -9.07 -0.97 2.04
N ALA A 97 -8.42 -0.83 0.88
CA ALA A 97 -9.10 -0.91 -0.41
C ALA A 97 -9.70 -2.30 -0.66
N GLU A 98 -8.99 -3.36 -0.30
CA GLU A 98 -9.47 -4.74 -0.32
C GLU A 98 -10.68 -4.91 0.61
N GLY A 99 -10.60 -4.40 1.84
CA GLY A 99 -11.70 -4.45 2.82
C GLY A 99 -12.94 -3.67 2.38
N LEU A 100 -12.77 -2.60 1.60
CA LEU A 100 -13.89 -1.85 1.00
C LEU A 100 -14.51 -2.59 -0.19
N GLY A 101 -13.72 -3.34 -0.96
CA GLY A 101 -14.16 -4.08 -2.15
C GLY A 101 -14.47 -3.21 -3.37
N ASN A 102 -14.75 -1.92 -3.19
CA ASN A 102 -15.08 -0.97 -4.26
C ASN A 102 -14.04 0.16 -4.45
N ALA A 103 -12.82 -0.03 -3.95
CA ALA A 103 -11.77 0.98 -3.96
C ALA A 103 -10.55 0.57 -4.80
N ILE A 104 -9.82 1.58 -5.27
CA ILE A 104 -8.50 1.53 -5.90
C ILE A 104 -7.55 2.41 -5.06
N VAL A 105 -6.25 2.13 -5.07
CA VAL A 105 -5.20 2.86 -4.38
C VAL A 105 -4.36 3.62 -5.39
N ALA A 106 -4.23 4.93 -5.22
CA ALA A 106 -3.35 5.78 -6.01
C ALA A 106 -1.88 5.65 -5.55
N PRO A 107 -0.90 6.06 -6.37
CA PRO A 107 0.49 6.14 -5.95
C PRO A 107 0.68 6.99 -4.69
N VAL A 108 1.64 6.60 -3.85
CA VAL A 108 1.94 7.31 -2.60
C VAL A 108 2.49 8.71 -2.88
N ILE A 109 1.88 9.71 -2.26
CA ILE A 109 2.42 11.07 -2.22
C ILE A 109 3.51 11.11 -1.15
N ALA A 110 4.77 11.07 -1.59
CA ALA A 110 5.96 11.00 -0.73
C ALA A 110 6.59 12.38 -0.42
N TYR A 111 6.27 13.40 -1.21
CA TYR A 111 6.77 14.76 -1.07
C TYR A 111 5.75 15.60 -0.30
N VAL A 112 6.05 15.88 0.96
CA VAL A 112 5.14 16.48 1.93
C VAL A 112 5.87 17.53 2.80
N PRO A 113 5.17 18.36 3.56
CA PRO A 113 5.79 19.27 4.52
C PRO A 113 6.41 18.50 5.69
N GLU A 114 7.72 18.66 5.89
CA GLU A 114 8.51 18.03 6.98
C GLU A 114 9.38 19.04 7.77
N GLY A 115 9.11 20.33 7.58
CA GLY A 115 9.86 21.45 8.15
C GLY A 115 10.42 22.39 7.07
N GLY A 116 11.12 23.43 7.51
CA GLY A 116 11.76 24.42 6.65
C GLY A 116 13.19 24.01 6.31
N TYR A 117 13.66 24.34 5.10
CA TYR A 117 15.05 24.10 4.66
C TYR A 117 15.94 25.37 4.75
N ALA A 118 15.37 26.55 4.98
CA ALA A 118 16.09 27.82 5.03
C ALA A 118 15.52 28.76 6.13
N PRO A 119 15.98 28.65 7.39
CA PRO A 119 16.94 27.66 7.91
C PRO A 119 16.27 26.28 8.16
N PRO A 120 17.07 25.21 8.35
CA PRO A 120 16.57 23.89 8.74
C PRO A 120 15.72 23.89 10.03
N THR A 121 14.49 23.39 9.96
CA THR A 121 13.60 23.19 11.12
C THR A 121 12.96 21.78 11.11
N SER A 122 12.36 21.37 12.24
CA SER A 122 11.77 20.02 12.41
C SER A 122 12.66 18.89 11.88
N HIS A 123 12.17 18.05 10.96
CA HIS A 123 12.87 16.88 10.45
C HIS A 123 13.97 17.25 9.44
N MET A 124 13.92 18.46 8.86
CA MET A 124 14.99 18.99 7.99
C MET A 124 16.30 19.26 8.72
N ARG A 125 16.32 19.18 10.07
CA ARG A 125 17.56 19.17 10.85
C ARG A 125 18.41 17.90 10.64
N PHE A 126 17.82 16.87 10.04
CA PHE A 126 18.45 15.56 9.86
C PHE A 126 18.63 15.25 8.37
N PRO A 127 19.76 14.65 7.97
CA PRO A 127 20.03 14.35 6.57
C PRO A 127 19.05 13.31 6.01
N GLY A 128 18.63 13.52 4.77
CA GLY A 128 17.76 12.61 4.04
C GLY A 128 16.26 12.91 4.14
N THR A 129 15.84 13.79 5.06
CA THR A 129 14.48 14.34 5.06
C THR A 129 14.24 15.14 3.79
N ILE A 130 13.05 14.96 3.19
CA ILE A 130 12.60 15.73 2.03
C ILE A 130 11.37 16.53 2.45
N THR A 131 11.38 17.85 2.24
CA THR A 131 10.25 18.72 2.52
C THR A 131 9.80 19.47 1.26
N VAL A 132 8.50 19.73 1.13
CA VAL A 132 7.94 20.70 0.18
C VAL A 132 7.10 21.73 0.93
N PRO A 133 6.95 22.97 0.40
CA PRO A 133 6.07 23.97 1.00
C PRO A 133 4.62 23.50 1.05
N ASP A 134 3.88 23.93 2.08
CA ASP A 134 2.47 23.59 2.30
C ASP A 134 1.61 23.88 1.06
N ASP A 135 1.79 25.05 0.43
CA ASP A 135 0.98 25.44 -0.73
C ASP A 135 1.22 24.54 -1.96
N VAL A 136 2.45 24.04 -2.15
CA VAL A 136 2.81 23.10 -3.21
C VAL A 136 2.21 21.73 -2.91
N PHE A 137 2.28 21.30 -1.65
CA PHE A 137 1.67 20.05 -1.20
C PHE A 137 0.15 20.07 -1.40
N GLU A 138 -0.54 21.09 -0.89
CA GLU A 138 -1.98 21.25 -1.03
C GLU A 138 -2.42 21.26 -2.51
N LYS A 139 -1.73 22.04 -3.36
CA LYS A 139 -2.01 22.06 -4.81
C LYS A 139 -1.79 20.69 -5.47
N THR A 140 -0.82 19.92 -4.99
CA THR A 140 -0.57 18.55 -5.47
C THR A 140 -1.73 17.62 -5.10
N LEU A 141 -2.20 17.67 -3.85
CA LEU A 141 -3.37 16.91 -3.38
C LEU A 141 -4.61 17.24 -4.22
N GLU A 142 -4.89 18.52 -4.41
CA GLU A 142 -6.04 19.00 -5.17
C GLU A 142 -5.97 18.59 -6.64
N SER A 143 -4.78 18.67 -7.25
CA SER A 143 -4.58 18.28 -8.65
C SER A 143 -4.75 16.78 -8.86
N ALA A 144 -4.22 15.95 -7.95
CA ALA A 144 -4.41 14.51 -7.97
C ALA A 144 -5.90 14.15 -7.84
N ALA A 145 -6.60 14.74 -6.87
CA ALA A 145 -8.01 14.52 -6.62
C ALA A 145 -8.90 14.91 -7.81
N ASN A 146 -8.63 16.06 -8.44
CA ASN A 146 -9.33 16.48 -9.65
C ASN A 146 -9.08 15.52 -10.82
N SER A 147 -7.87 14.98 -10.97
CA SER A 147 -7.56 13.99 -12.00
C SER A 147 -8.42 12.73 -11.82
N PHE A 148 -8.51 12.19 -10.60
CA PHE A 148 -9.32 11.00 -10.34
C PHE A 148 -10.82 11.24 -10.50
N ARG A 149 -11.29 12.42 -10.11
CA ARG A 149 -12.67 12.82 -10.37
C ARG A 149 -12.97 12.84 -11.87
N VAL A 150 -12.08 13.39 -12.69
CA VAL A 150 -12.23 13.39 -14.17
C VAL A 150 -12.33 11.97 -14.71
N HIS A 151 -11.63 11.00 -14.11
CA HIS A 151 -11.69 9.59 -14.50
C HIS A 151 -12.99 8.88 -14.07
N GLY A 152 -13.83 9.50 -13.25
CA GLY A 152 -15.14 8.97 -12.84
C GLY A 152 -15.24 8.49 -11.39
N PHE A 153 -14.20 8.67 -10.58
CA PHE A 153 -14.29 8.38 -9.14
C PHE A 153 -15.22 9.39 -8.44
N THR A 154 -16.10 8.90 -7.56
CA THR A 154 -17.05 9.77 -6.84
C THR A 154 -16.74 9.93 -5.35
N ASN A 155 -15.91 9.04 -4.79
CA ASN A 155 -15.37 9.14 -3.44
C ASN A 155 -13.84 9.21 -3.51
N ILE A 156 -13.28 10.36 -3.13
CA ILE A 156 -11.84 10.58 -3.08
C ILE A 156 -11.43 10.63 -1.61
N VAL A 157 -10.61 9.66 -1.17
CA VAL A 157 -10.28 9.48 0.25
C VAL A 157 -8.80 9.72 0.46
N PHE A 158 -8.44 10.70 1.28
CA PHE A 158 -7.04 10.95 1.63
C PHE A 158 -6.65 10.20 2.90
N LEU A 159 -5.52 9.48 2.87
CA LEU A 159 -4.99 8.74 4.01
C LEU A 159 -3.61 9.29 4.37
N GLY A 160 -3.57 10.19 5.36
CA GLY A 160 -2.33 10.83 5.84
C GLY A 160 -1.69 10.05 6.97
N ASP A 161 -0.45 9.62 6.77
CA ASP A 161 0.28 8.74 7.70
C ASP A 161 1.23 9.46 8.67
N HIS A 162 1.36 10.78 8.54
CA HIS A 162 2.15 11.64 9.41
C HIS A 162 1.34 12.83 9.94
N GLY A 163 1.65 13.27 11.16
CA GLY A 163 0.88 14.32 11.85
C GLY A 163 1.06 15.72 11.31
N GLY A 164 2.24 16.00 10.73
CA GLY A 164 2.68 17.35 10.35
C GLY A 164 1.74 18.06 9.37
N TYR A 165 1.09 17.31 8.47
CA TYR A 165 0.31 17.86 7.37
C TYR A 165 -1.20 17.56 7.43
N GLN A 166 -1.70 17.08 8.58
CA GLN A 166 -3.11 16.68 8.72
C GLN A 166 -4.08 17.85 8.48
N ASN A 167 -3.67 19.07 8.81
CA ASN A 167 -4.50 20.26 8.57
C ASN A 167 -4.51 20.66 7.09
N ASP A 168 -3.40 20.53 6.37
CA ASP A 168 -3.29 20.80 4.93
C ASP A 168 -4.21 19.87 4.12
N ILE A 169 -4.30 18.60 4.51
CA ILE A 169 -5.27 17.65 3.93
C ILE A 169 -6.71 18.15 4.15
N LYS A 170 -7.06 18.57 5.38
CA LYS A 170 -8.42 19.06 5.68
C LYS A 170 -8.76 20.33 4.88
N GLN A 171 -7.81 21.24 4.73
CA GLN A 171 -7.97 22.45 3.93
C GLN A 171 -8.20 22.12 2.45
N SER A 172 -7.39 21.21 1.90
CA SER A 172 -7.53 20.72 0.53
C SER A 172 -8.89 20.05 0.31
N VAL A 173 -9.33 19.18 1.22
CA VAL A 173 -10.66 18.54 1.20
C VAL A 173 -11.79 19.59 1.18
N ALA A 174 -11.71 20.62 2.03
CA ALA A 174 -12.73 21.67 2.10
C ALA A 174 -12.82 22.45 0.78
N ARG A 175 -11.67 22.81 0.19
CA ARG A 175 -11.62 23.52 -1.11
C ARG A 175 -12.15 22.64 -2.25
N LEU A 176 -11.77 21.37 -2.30
CA LEU A 176 -12.29 20.40 -3.27
C LEU A 176 -13.81 20.28 -3.17
N ASN A 177 -14.35 20.01 -1.98
CA ASN A 177 -15.80 19.85 -1.80
C ASN A 177 -16.58 21.13 -2.14
N LYS A 178 -16.02 22.31 -1.85
CA LYS A 178 -16.61 23.59 -2.30
C LYS A 178 -16.65 23.67 -3.83
N SER A 179 -15.55 23.33 -4.50
CA SER A 179 -15.46 23.36 -5.97
C SER A 179 -16.31 22.29 -6.66
N TRP A 180 -16.62 21.20 -5.95
CA TRP A 180 -17.34 20.04 -6.45
C TRP A 180 -18.85 20.07 -6.11
N ALA A 181 -19.35 21.17 -5.55
CA ALA A 181 -20.76 21.31 -5.19
C ALA A 181 -21.68 21.01 -6.40
N GLY A 182 -22.70 20.18 -6.18
CA GLY A 182 -23.70 19.81 -7.20
C GLY A 182 -23.28 18.74 -8.21
N THR A 183 -22.08 18.18 -8.07
CA THR A 183 -21.53 17.26 -9.08
C THR A 183 -21.59 15.77 -8.70
N GLY A 184 -22.01 15.48 -7.48
CA GLY A 184 -22.05 14.12 -6.92
C GLY A 184 -20.72 13.58 -6.40
N ALA A 185 -19.57 14.10 -6.83
CA ALA A 185 -18.27 13.69 -6.26
C ALA A 185 -17.94 14.44 -4.97
N ARG A 186 -17.14 13.81 -4.10
CA ARG A 186 -16.69 14.39 -2.84
C ARG A 186 -15.32 13.86 -2.43
N ALA A 187 -14.61 14.68 -1.67
CA ALA A 187 -13.37 14.34 -1.00
C ALA A 187 -13.60 14.22 0.51
N PHE A 188 -12.89 13.33 1.19
CA PHE A 188 -12.85 13.30 2.65
C PHE A 188 -11.56 12.68 3.19
N VAL A 189 -11.27 12.98 4.45
CA VAL A 189 -10.17 12.39 5.23
C VAL A 189 -10.78 11.69 6.44
N PRO A 190 -10.75 10.34 6.50
CA PRO A 190 -11.32 9.61 7.62
C PRO A 190 -10.44 9.83 8.85
N SER A 191 -10.95 10.55 9.84
CA SER A 191 -10.23 10.82 11.10
C SER A 191 -9.79 9.53 11.81
N ALA A 192 -10.51 8.44 11.58
CA ALA A 192 -10.18 7.11 12.10
C ALA A 192 -8.83 6.58 11.63
N TYR A 193 -8.31 6.96 10.45
CA TYR A 193 -7.01 6.47 9.97
C TYR A 193 -5.88 6.98 10.87
N TYR A 194 -5.64 8.29 10.85
CA TYR A 194 -4.57 8.91 11.64
C TYR A 194 -4.84 8.86 13.14
N GLY A 195 -6.10 9.04 13.56
CA GLY A 195 -6.49 8.94 14.98
C GLY A 195 -6.27 7.55 15.56
N THR A 196 -6.45 6.48 14.77
CA THR A 196 -6.12 5.13 15.22
C THR A 196 -4.63 4.86 15.16
N SER A 197 -3.87 5.42 14.22
CA SER A 197 -2.41 5.22 14.15
C SER A 197 -1.62 6.03 15.18
N SER A 198 -2.26 6.99 15.84
CA SER A 198 -1.68 7.86 16.88
C SER A 198 -2.26 7.53 18.26
N ASP A 199 -3.04 8.43 18.87
CA ASP A 199 -3.57 8.31 20.23
C ASP A 199 -4.35 7.00 20.45
N GLY A 200 -5.08 6.54 19.41
CA GLY A 200 -5.82 5.29 19.45
C GLY A 200 -4.91 4.06 19.54
N TYR A 201 -3.74 4.09 18.91
CA TYR A 201 -2.78 2.98 19.00
C TYR A 201 -2.02 3.01 20.32
N ASP A 202 -1.68 4.21 20.80
CA ASP A 202 -1.11 4.38 22.14
C ASP A 202 -2.02 3.79 23.22
N GLN A 203 -3.34 3.97 23.08
CA GLN A 203 -4.32 3.34 23.96
C GLN A 203 -4.29 1.81 23.86
N ILE A 204 -4.30 1.27 22.64
CA ILE A 204 -4.20 -0.18 22.40
C ILE A 204 -2.93 -0.75 23.05
N LEU A 205 -1.79 -0.08 22.91
CA LEU A 205 -0.53 -0.50 23.51
C LEU A 205 -0.60 -0.53 25.04
N ARG A 206 -1.19 0.51 25.67
CA ARG A 206 -1.39 0.55 27.13
C ARG A 206 -2.29 -0.58 27.63
N GLU A 207 -3.39 -0.85 26.91
CA GLU A 207 -4.30 -1.95 27.21
C GLU A 207 -3.61 -3.33 27.12
N HIS A 208 -2.54 -3.43 26.32
CA HIS A 208 -1.71 -4.62 26.19
C HIS A 208 -0.45 -4.59 27.07
N GLY A 209 -0.42 -3.74 28.09
CA GLY A 209 0.62 -3.73 29.11
C GLY A 209 1.91 -3.00 28.73
N VAL A 210 1.94 -2.27 27.61
CA VAL A 210 3.09 -1.43 27.26
C VAL A 210 3.10 -0.18 28.15
N PRO A 211 4.18 0.09 28.91
CA PRO A 211 4.28 1.28 29.74
C PRO A 211 4.22 2.55 28.90
N ALA A 212 3.48 3.57 29.34
CA ALA A 212 3.37 4.84 28.64
C ALA A 212 4.74 5.51 28.38
N ALA A 213 5.70 5.31 29.28
CA ALA A 213 7.07 5.82 29.17
C ALA A 213 7.88 5.19 28.02
N ASP A 214 7.43 4.04 27.47
CA ASP A 214 8.12 3.31 26.40
C ASP A 214 7.52 3.61 25.01
N ILE A 215 6.30 4.13 24.93
CA ILE A 215 5.58 4.36 23.66
C ILE A 215 6.29 5.45 22.83
N GLY A 216 6.49 6.63 23.41
CA GLY A 216 7.08 7.79 22.74
C GLY A 216 6.15 8.47 21.73
N THR A 217 6.56 9.63 21.23
CA THR A 217 5.76 10.44 20.29
C THR A 217 6.33 10.47 18.88
N HIS A 218 7.59 10.07 18.69
CA HIS A 218 8.24 9.99 17.38
C HIS A 218 9.40 9.00 17.39
N ALA A 219 9.44 8.11 16.39
CA ALA A 219 10.46 7.06 16.29
C ALA A 219 10.57 6.18 17.55
N GLY A 220 9.49 6.16 18.35
CA GLY A 220 9.36 5.38 19.57
C GLY A 220 8.92 3.94 19.29
N LEU A 221 8.47 3.27 20.34
CA LEU A 221 8.01 1.89 20.28
C LEU A 221 6.81 1.73 19.35
N ALA A 222 5.85 2.67 19.38
CA ALA A 222 4.66 2.62 18.54
C ALA A 222 5.02 2.65 17.04
N ASP A 223 5.72 3.69 16.59
CA ASP A 223 6.15 3.87 15.20
C ASP A 223 6.94 2.66 14.68
N THR A 224 7.90 2.20 15.49
CA THR A 224 8.78 1.09 15.13
C THR A 224 8.00 -0.22 15.04
N SER A 225 7.06 -0.46 15.96
CA SER A 225 6.23 -1.66 15.97
C SER A 225 5.30 -1.69 14.75
N LEU A 226 4.61 -0.59 14.42
CA LEU A 226 3.79 -0.50 13.21
C LEU A 226 4.60 -0.83 11.95
N LEU A 227 5.82 -0.30 11.83
CA LEU A 227 6.68 -0.57 10.69
C LEU A 227 7.16 -2.03 10.65
N LEU A 228 7.53 -2.62 11.79
CA LEU A 228 7.91 -4.04 11.88
C LEU A 228 6.80 -4.96 11.37
N ALA A 229 5.54 -4.62 11.62
CA ALA A 229 4.41 -5.42 11.17
C ALA A 229 4.15 -5.36 9.66
N VAL A 230 4.57 -4.30 8.96
CA VAL A 230 4.28 -4.09 7.53
C VAL A 230 5.50 -4.21 6.62
N GLU A 231 6.68 -3.79 7.07
CA GLU A 231 7.93 -3.84 6.29
C GLU A 231 9.15 -3.95 7.25
N PRO A 232 9.39 -5.15 7.81
CA PRO A 232 10.43 -5.35 8.82
C PRO A 232 11.86 -5.07 8.30
N ARG A 233 12.10 -5.14 6.99
CA ARG A 233 13.43 -4.87 6.40
C ARG A 233 13.83 -3.40 6.51
N MET A 234 12.89 -2.51 6.80
CA MET A 234 13.16 -1.08 7.04
C MET A 234 13.59 -0.78 8.48
N VAL A 235 13.64 -1.79 9.35
CA VAL A 235 14.14 -1.67 10.72
C VAL A 235 15.45 -2.43 10.88
N ARG A 236 16.47 -1.78 11.43
CA ARG A 236 17.76 -2.39 11.77
C ARG A 236 17.65 -3.07 13.14
N VAL A 237 16.84 -4.13 13.21
CA VAL A 237 16.43 -4.81 14.48
C VAL A 237 17.63 -5.18 15.36
N ASP A 238 18.67 -5.77 14.80
CA ASP A 238 19.86 -6.17 15.58
C ASP A 238 20.58 -4.95 16.16
N LYS A 239 20.66 -3.85 15.42
CA LYS A 239 21.27 -2.60 15.92
C LYS A 239 20.40 -1.97 17.00
N LEU A 240 19.09 -1.92 16.78
CA LEU A 240 18.12 -1.38 17.71
C LEU A 240 18.18 -2.10 19.07
N ARG A 241 18.13 -3.44 19.08
CA ARG A 241 18.09 -4.26 20.30
C ARG A 241 19.38 -4.19 21.13
N ASN A 242 20.53 -4.01 20.48
CA ASN A 242 21.84 -3.96 21.13
C ASN A 242 22.30 -2.53 21.48
N ALA A 243 21.48 -1.51 21.21
CA ALA A 243 21.83 -0.14 21.48
C ALA A 243 21.55 0.31 22.92
N ALA A 244 22.25 1.36 23.35
CA ALA A 244 21.79 2.20 24.44
C ALA A 244 20.42 2.83 24.09
N LYS A 245 19.65 3.23 25.11
CA LYS A 245 18.35 3.89 24.90
C LYS A 245 18.57 5.19 24.08
N PRO A 246 18.01 5.31 22.86
CA PRO A 246 18.15 6.51 22.07
C PRO A 246 17.33 7.66 22.66
N GLY A 247 17.72 8.90 22.36
CA GLY A 247 17.03 10.09 22.82
C GLY A 247 16.85 11.15 21.74
N ALA A 248 16.50 12.36 22.16
CA ALA A 248 16.19 13.48 21.26
C ALA A 248 17.36 13.86 20.34
N VAL A 249 18.61 13.67 20.80
CA VAL A 249 19.82 13.89 20.00
C VAL A 249 19.95 12.91 18.84
N ASP A 250 19.37 11.72 18.98
CA ASP A 250 19.32 10.68 17.95
C ASP A 250 18.10 10.84 17.04
N GLY A 251 17.24 11.84 17.29
CA GLY A 251 15.98 12.02 16.56
C GLY A 251 14.82 11.17 17.08
N VAL A 252 14.91 10.62 18.30
CA VAL A 252 13.82 9.88 18.96
C VAL A 252 13.19 10.75 20.04
N TYR A 253 11.89 11.02 19.96
CA TYR A 253 11.19 11.89 20.91
C TYR A 253 10.29 11.08 21.83
N GLY A 254 10.77 10.91 23.07
CA GLY A 254 10.11 10.09 24.10
C GLY A 254 10.18 8.58 23.80
N GLY A 255 9.74 7.76 24.76
CA GLY A 255 9.65 6.32 24.57
C GLY A 255 10.97 5.57 24.68
N ASP A 256 10.93 4.28 24.34
CA ASP A 256 12.08 3.40 24.14
C ASP A 256 11.75 2.38 23.02
N PRO A 257 12.27 2.57 21.80
CA PRO A 257 11.91 1.73 20.66
C PRO A 257 12.51 0.32 20.75
N ARG A 258 13.42 0.03 21.69
CA ARG A 258 14.19 -1.23 21.71
C ARG A 258 13.34 -2.48 21.92
N HIS A 259 12.16 -2.32 22.51
CA HIS A 259 11.18 -3.38 22.73
C HIS A 259 10.06 -3.42 21.68
N ALA A 260 10.18 -2.65 20.60
CA ALA A 260 9.25 -2.73 19.48
C ALA A 260 9.22 -4.15 18.88
N SER A 261 8.03 -4.59 18.48
CA SER A 261 7.82 -5.95 17.97
C SER A 261 6.77 -6.01 16.87
N VAL A 262 6.80 -7.10 16.11
CA VAL A 262 5.79 -7.38 15.07
C VAL A 262 4.42 -7.59 15.72
N GLU A 263 4.37 -8.25 16.87
CA GLU A 263 3.15 -8.56 17.62
C GLU A 263 2.43 -7.29 18.05
N LEU A 264 3.16 -6.34 18.64
CA LEU A 264 2.61 -5.03 19.02
C LEU A 264 2.17 -4.25 17.77
N GLY A 265 2.95 -4.33 16.70
CA GLY A 265 2.62 -3.69 15.43
C GLY A 265 1.32 -4.19 14.82
N ARG A 266 1.08 -5.51 14.85
CA ARG A 266 -0.14 -6.13 14.29
C ARG A 266 -1.39 -5.57 14.95
N LEU A 267 -1.41 -5.43 16.28
CA LEU A 267 -2.51 -4.82 17.03
C LEU A 267 -2.92 -3.46 16.45
N GLY A 268 -1.92 -2.61 16.16
CA GLY A 268 -2.14 -1.30 15.57
C GLY A 268 -2.58 -1.38 14.12
N THR A 269 -1.87 -2.13 13.27
CA THR A 269 -2.21 -2.21 11.84
C THR A 269 -3.60 -2.79 11.58
N ASP A 270 -4.04 -3.77 12.38
CA ASP A 270 -5.36 -4.38 12.26
C ASP A 270 -6.45 -3.41 12.71
N ALA A 271 -6.20 -2.67 13.79
CA ALA A 271 -7.10 -1.62 14.25
C ALA A 271 -7.23 -0.47 13.25
N ILE A 272 -6.10 0.00 12.68
CA ILE A 272 -6.09 1.07 11.67
C ILE A 272 -6.93 0.66 10.46
N VAL A 273 -6.71 -0.55 9.91
CA VAL A 273 -7.44 -1.04 8.74
C VAL A 273 -8.94 -1.16 9.05
N SER A 274 -9.30 -1.89 10.11
CA SER A 274 -10.72 -2.15 10.44
C SER A 274 -11.50 -0.87 10.71
N ARG A 275 -10.98 0.01 11.59
CA ARG A 275 -11.65 1.26 11.95
C ARG A 275 -11.72 2.23 10.77
N THR A 276 -10.72 2.23 9.88
CA THR A 276 -10.75 3.07 8.68
C THR A 276 -11.77 2.57 7.67
N VAL A 277 -11.85 1.26 7.44
CA VAL A 277 -12.87 0.65 6.57
C VAL A 277 -14.28 1.01 7.07
N ASP A 278 -14.52 0.87 8.37
CA ASP A 278 -15.82 1.20 8.97
C ASP A 278 -16.14 2.70 8.84
N ALA A 279 -15.16 3.57 9.09
CA ALA A 279 -15.34 5.01 8.93
C ALA A 279 -15.66 5.41 7.49
N ILE A 280 -14.93 4.86 6.50
CA ILE A 280 -15.19 5.12 5.08
C ILE A 280 -16.57 4.61 4.68
N ARG A 281 -16.96 3.40 5.10
CA ARG A 281 -18.30 2.86 4.81
C ARG A 281 -19.40 3.72 5.40
N LYS A 282 -19.25 4.17 6.65
CA LYS A 282 -20.21 5.06 7.31
C LYS A 282 -20.34 6.40 6.57
N GLU A 283 -19.21 6.99 6.19
CA GLU A 283 -19.18 8.23 5.43
C GLU A 283 -19.86 8.06 4.06
N ILE A 284 -19.66 6.93 3.38
CA ILE A 284 -20.32 6.58 2.10
C ILE A 284 -21.81 6.30 2.25
N ALA A 285 -22.23 5.62 3.31
CA ALA A 285 -23.63 5.32 3.57
C ALA A 285 -24.44 6.53 4.02
N GLY A 286 -23.81 7.55 4.64
CA GLY A 286 -24.46 8.80 5.02
C GLY A 286 -24.82 9.74 3.85
N ARG A 287 -24.80 9.23 2.61
CA ARG A 287 -25.27 9.91 1.40
C ARG A 287 -26.79 9.93 1.31
#